data_AF-A0AA51XTB2-F1
#
_entry.id   AF-A0AA51XTB2-F1
#
_cell.length_a   1.000
_cell.length_b   1.000
_cell.length_c   1.000
_cell.angle_alpha   90.00
_cell.angle_beta   90.00
_cell.angle_gamma   90.00
#
_symmetry.space_group_name_H-M   'P 1'
#
loop_
_entity.id
_entity.type
_entity.pdbx_description
1 polymer ?
#
loop_
_entity_poly.entity_id
_entity_poly.type
_entity_poly.pdbx_seq_one_letter_code
_entity_poly.pdbx_strand_id
1 'polypeptide(L)'
;MKVVVGVHIIADLYGVDAGLISSADSISPLMENAIKEGNLTKISSQYYQFRPMGASGIALLAESHLSFHTWPEYGLVTLDIYTCGDRSNADKAFNYLLNVLKPTSIEYKKLERGNKVDDNVTITDPSLML
;
A
#
# COMPACT_ATOMS: atom_id res chain seq x y z
N MET A 1 -19.65 -8.38 17.12
CA MET A 1 -18.22 -8.12 17.45
C MET A 1 -17.81 -7.04 16.47
N LYS A 2 -17.15 -5.93 16.84
CA LYS A 2 -16.95 -4.80 15.91
C LYS A 2 -16.17 -5.26 14.67
N VAL A 3 -16.85 -5.45 13.55
CA VAL A 3 -16.24 -5.91 12.29
C VAL A 3 -15.41 -4.76 11.74
N VAL A 4 -14.12 -4.99 11.53
CA VAL A 4 -13.26 -4.05 10.81
C VAL A 4 -12.97 -4.70 9.47
N VAL A 5 -13.49 -4.08 8.40
CA VAL A 5 -13.34 -4.58 7.03
C VAL A 5 -11.88 -4.55 6.60
N GLY A 6 -11.13 -3.52 7.00
CA GLY A 6 -9.71 -3.46 6.71
C GLY A 6 -8.94 -2.40 7.49
N VAL A 7 -7.62 -2.37 7.26
CA VAL A 7 -6.67 -1.43 7.84
C VAL A 7 -5.98 -0.68 6.73
N HIS A 8 -5.95 0.64 6.83
CA HIS A 8 -5.31 1.52 5.87
C HIS A 8 -4.17 2.30 6.54
N ILE A 9 -2.94 2.00 6.14
CA ILE A 9 -1.76 2.79 6.48
C ILE A 9 -1.57 3.84 5.39
N ILE A 10 -1.54 5.11 5.77
CA ILE A 10 -1.18 6.24 4.90
C ILE A 10 0.11 6.82 5.47
N ALA A 11 1.16 6.88 4.67
CA ALA A 11 2.50 7.23 5.14
C ALA A 11 3.27 8.11 4.16
N ASP A 12 4.00 9.06 4.73
CA ASP A 12 5.00 9.89 4.06
C ASP A 12 6.38 9.51 4.58
N LEU A 13 7.25 9.08 3.68
CA LEU A 13 8.62 8.65 3.95
C LEU A 13 9.60 9.68 3.41
N TYR A 14 10.38 10.30 4.30
CA TYR A 14 11.28 11.40 3.97
C TYR A 14 12.76 11.00 4.03
N GLY A 15 13.57 11.61 3.17
CA GLY A 15 15.01 11.35 3.09
C GLY A 15 15.33 9.95 2.56
N VAL A 16 14.49 9.44 1.65
CA VAL A 16 14.74 8.22 0.90
C VAL A 16 15.77 8.49 -0.18
N ASP A 17 16.65 7.53 -0.44
CA ASP A 17 17.64 7.61 -1.52
C ASP A 17 16.94 7.82 -2.87
N ALA A 18 17.25 8.95 -3.53
CA ALA A 18 16.71 9.31 -4.83
C ALA A 18 16.91 8.22 -5.88
N GLY A 19 18.01 7.45 -5.82
CA GLY A 19 18.29 6.36 -6.74
C GLY A 19 17.27 5.21 -6.68
N LEU A 20 16.65 4.99 -5.52
CA LEU A 20 15.62 3.96 -5.32
C LEU A 20 14.22 4.38 -5.82
N ILE A 21 14.01 5.70 -5.96
CA ILE A 21 12.67 6.28 -6.18
C ILE A 21 12.57 7.10 -7.46
N SER A 22 13.67 7.23 -8.21
CA SER A 22 13.76 8.01 -9.44
C SER A 22 12.99 7.42 -10.61
N SER A 23 12.79 6.09 -10.64
CA SER A 23 12.08 5.45 -11.72
C SER A 23 11.10 4.36 -11.28
N ALA A 24 10.08 4.13 -12.10
CA ALA A 24 9.14 3.03 -11.94
C ALA A 24 9.86 1.67 -11.88
N ASP A 25 10.93 1.50 -12.66
CA ASP A 25 11.75 0.29 -12.68
C ASP A 25 12.52 0.09 -11.37
N SER A 26 12.92 1.16 -10.69
CA SER A 26 13.62 1.09 -9.40
C SER A 26 12.68 0.79 -8.23
N ILE A 27 11.51 1.41 -8.19
CA ILE A 27 10.62 1.32 -7.03
C ILE A 27 9.57 0.20 -7.14
N SER A 28 9.10 -0.14 -8.34
CA SER A 28 8.06 -1.17 -8.49
C SER A 28 8.47 -2.54 -7.93
N PRO A 29 9.73 -3.03 -8.07
CA PRO A 29 10.12 -4.29 -7.45
C PRO A 29 10.06 -4.26 -5.91
N LEU A 30 10.30 -3.09 -5.31
CA LEU A 30 10.18 -2.92 -3.86
C LEU A 30 8.71 -3.02 -3.42
N MET A 31 7.80 -2.41 -4.18
CA MET A 31 6.36 -2.50 -3.91
C MET A 31 5.83 -3.93 -4.09
N GLU A 32 6.28 -4.62 -5.14
CA GLU A 32 5.94 -6.02 -5.38
C GLU A 32 6.44 -6.96 -4.27
N ASN A 33 7.62 -6.68 -3.72
CA ASN A 33 8.12 -7.44 -2.57
C ASN A 33 7.39 -7.10 -1.28
N ALA A 34 6.99 -5.84 -1.07
CA ALA A 34 6.15 -5.46 0.06
C ALA A 34 4.82 -6.24 0.08
N ILE A 35 4.21 -6.42 -1.10
CA ILE A 35 3.01 -7.25 -1.27
C ILE A 35 3.27 -8.70 -0.85
N LYS A 36 4.40 -9.29 -1.30
CA LYS A 36 4.78 -10.67 -0.95
C LYS A 36 5.04 -10.84 0.55
N GLU A 37 5.84 -9.97 1.15
CA GLU A 37 6.15 -10.01 2.59
C GLU A 37 4.92 -9.75 3.46
N GLY A 38 4.00 -8.93 2.95
CA GLY A 38 2.68 -8.72 3.53
C GLY A 38 1.74 -9.93 3.44
N ASN A 39 2.13 -11.01 2.75
CA ASN A 39 1.22 -12.12 2.38
C ASN A 39 -0.06 -11.61 1.69
N LEU A 40 0.07 -10.59 0.84
CA LEU A 40 -1.05 -9.96 0.14
C LEU A 40 -1.21 -10.58 -1.24
N THR A 41 -2.46 -10.84 -1.64
CA THR A 41 -2.78 -11.38 -2.96
C THR A 41 -2.95 -10.24 -3.96
N LYS A 42 -2.02 -10.12 -4.91
CA LYS A 42 -2.11 -9.17 -6.02
C LYS A 42 -3.05 -9.70 -7.11
N ILE A 43 -3.96 -8.84 -7.57
CA ILE A 43 -4.74 -9.04 -8.80
C ILE A 43 -3.97 -8.48 -10.00
N SER A 44 -3.59 -7.20 -9.93
CA SER A 44 -2.90 -6.49 -11.01
C SER A 44 -2.08 -5.32 -10.47
N SER A 45 -1.22 -4.75 -11.30
CA SER A 45 -0.44 -3.56 -10.95
C SER A 45 -0.21 -2.69 -12.17
N GLN A 46 -0.20 -1.38 -11.98
CA GLN A 46 0.11 -0.40 -13.01
C GLN A 46 1.05 0.67 -12.45
N TYR A 47 2.08 1.00 -13.22
CA TYR A 47 3.13 1.94 -12.84
C TYR A 47 3.32 2.97 -13.95
N TYR A 48 3.51 4.23 -13.59
CA TYR A 48 3.74 5.32 -14.51
C TYR A 48 5.04 6.04 -14.16
N GLN A 49 5.91 6.19 -15.16
CA GLN A 49 7.15 6.94 -15.08
C GLN A 49 6.91 8.41 -15.47
N PHE A 50 7.24 9.34 -14.59
CA PHE A 50 7.26 10.78 -14.91
C PHE A 50 8.61 11.20 -15.51
N ARG A 51 8.63 12.40 -16.10
CA ARG A 51 9.84 13.05 -16.59
C ARG A 51 10.07 14.37 -15.83
N PRO A 52 11.32 14.71 -15.47
CA PRO A 52 12.55 13.96 -15.74
C PRO A 52 12.77 12.75 -14.83
N MET A 53 12.07 12.66 -13.69
CA MET A 53 12.18 11.60 -12.69
C MET A 53 10.87 11.44 -11.93
N GLY A 54 10.80 10.43 -11.06
CA GLY A 54 9.64 10.15 -10.22
C GLY A 54 8.66 9.18 -10.87
N ALA A 55 7.86 8.53 -10.04
CA ALA A 55 6.92 7.51 -10.47
C ALA A 55 5.66 7.51 -9.61
N SER A 56 4.58 6.97 -10.17
CA SER A 56 3.39 6.62 -9.42
C SER A 56 2.99 5.20 -9.74
N GLY A 57 2.35 4.55 -8.78
CA GLY A 57 1.94 3.17 -8.92
C GLY A 57 0.76 2.80 -8.08
N ILE A 58 0.01 1.82 -8.57
CA ILE A 58 -1.04 1.16 -7.82
C ILE A 58 -1.02 -0.34 -8.12
N ALA A 59 -1.07 -1.14 -7.06
CA ALA A 59 -1.34 -2.56 -7.11
C ALA A 59 -2.74 -2.80 -6.56
N LEU A 60 -3.60 -3.39 -7.39
CA LEU A 60 -4.90 -3.88 -6.96
C LEU A 60 -4.69 -5.20 -6.23
N LEU A 61 -5.17 -5.26 -5.00
CA LEU A 61 -5.15 -6.46 -4.17
C LEU A 61 -6.54 -7.09 -4.16
N ALA A 62 -6.64 -8.36 -3.75
CA ALA A 62 -7.90 -9.13 -3.76
C ALA A 62 -9.11 -8.34 -3.24
N GLU A 63 -8.93 -7.49 -2.23
CA GLU A 63 -10.01 -6.72 -1.60
C GLU A 63 -9.62 -5.27 -1.27
N SER A 64 -8.51 -4.75 -1.82
CA SER A 64 -7.92 -3.46 -1.40
C SER A 64 -6.85 -2.95 -2.38
N HIS A 65 -5.87 -2.15 -1.94
CA HIS A 65 -4.78 -1.67 -2.79
C HIS A 65 -3.50 -1.33 -2.03
N LEU A 66 -2.40 -1.29 -2.76
CA LEU A 66 -1.17 -0.60 -2.37
C LEU A 66 -0.88 0.47 -3.44
N SER A 67 -0.75 1.74 -3.07
CA SER A 67 -0.35 2.81 -3.99
C SER A 67 0.84 3.60 -3.48
N PHE A 68 1.55 4.24 -4.40
CA PHE A 68 2.67 5.13 -4.07
C PHE A 68 2.83 6.25 -5.09
N HIS A 69 3.47 7.33 -4.64
CA HIS A 69 3.95 8.43 -5.46
C HIS A 69 5.35 8.84 -4.96
N THR A 70 6.25 9.19 -5.88
CA THR A 70 7.64 9.56 -5.53
C THR A 70 8.00 10.96 -6.02
N TRP A 71 8.79 11.66 -5.20
CA TRP A 71 9.47 12.90 -5.54
C TRP A 71 10.95 12.78 -5.17
N PRO A 72 11.77 12.25 -6.10
CA PRO A 72 13.20 12.03 -5.86
C PRO A 72 13.96 13.31 -5.51
N GLU A 73 13.57 14.44 -6.08
CA GLU A 73 14.13 15.77 -5.78
C GLU A 73 13.96 16.19 -4.32
N TYR A 74 13.01 15.59 -3.60
CA TYR A 74 12.78 15.81 -2.18
C TYR A 74 13.10 14.58 -1.32
N GLY A 75 13.58 13.48 -1.93
CA GLY A 75 13.75 12.21 -1.23
C GLY A 75 12.46 11.71 -0.58
N LEU A 76 11.31 11.93 -1.22
CA LEU A 76 9.98 11.68 -0.66
C LEU A 76 9.27 10.54 -1.38
N VAL A 77 8.66 9.65 -0.59
CA VAL A 77 7.66 8.68 -1.05
C VAL A 77 6.41 8.84 -0.21
N THR A 78 5.27 9.06 -0.85
CA THR A 78 3.97 8.95 -0.18
C THR A 78 3.36 7.62 -0.58
N LEU A 79 2.82 6.86 0.36
CA LEU A 79 2.26 5.53 0.09
C LEU A 79 1.02 5.24 0.92
N ASP A 80 0.16 4.41 0.33
CA ASP A 80 -1.08 3.90 0.90
C ASP A 80 -0.99 2.37 0.88
N ILE A 81 -1.11 1.73 2.05
CA ILE A 81 -1.22 0.27 2.18
C ILE A 81 -2.57 -0.01 2.81
N TYR A 82 -3.56 -0.29 1.96
CA TYR A 82 -4.87 -0.72 2.40
C TYR A 82 -4.97 -2.23 2.27
N THR A 83 -5.28 -2.92 3.37
CA THR A 83 -5.52 -4.37 3.37
C THR A 83 -6.87 -4.68 4.02
N CYS A 84 -7.58 -5.66 3.49
CA CYS A 84 -8.72 -6.27 4.16
C CYS A 84 -8.26 -7.49 4.98
N GLY A 85 -8.97 -7.81 6.06
CA GLY A 85 -8.61 -8.94 6.93
C GLY A 85 -7.55 -8.62 7.99
N ASP A 86 -6.50 -9.45 8.08
CA ASP A 86 -5.52 -9.38 9.17
C ASP A 86 -4.69 -8.10 9.14
N ARG A 87 -4.78 -7.33 10.22
CA ARG A 87 -4.03 -6.08 10.44
C ARG A 87 -2.52 -6.29 10.34
N SER A 88 -2.03 -7.49 10.71
CA SER A 88 -0.61 -7.81 10.71
C SER A 88 0.00 -7.79 9.30
N ASN A 89 -0.80 -8.00 8.26
CA ASN A 89 -0.33 -8.05 6.88
C ASN A 89 0.04 -6.66 6.34
N ALA A 90 -0.77 -5.63 6.65
CA ALA A 90 -0.42 -4.24 6.34
C ALA A 90 0.90 -3.83 7.03
N ASP A 91 1.08 -4.23 8.29
CA ASP A 91 2.30 -3.93 9.05
C ASP A 91 3.53 -4.62 8.48
N LYS A 92 3.43 -5.88 8.05
CA LYS A 92 4.54 -6.59 7.39
C LYS A 92 4.97 -5.89 6.10
N ALA A 93 4.00 -5.52 5.24
CA ALA A 93 4.28 -4.79 4.00
C ALA A 93 4.94 -3.43 4.29
N PHE A 94 4.43 -2.70 5.28
CA PHE A 94 4.98 -1.40 5.66
C PHE A 94 6.40 -1.53 6.24
N ASN A 95 6.62 -2.46 7.17
CA ASN A 95 7.93 -2.70 7.78
C ASN A 95 8.98 -3.13 6.75
N TYR A 96 8.59 -3.93 5.74
CA TYR A 96 9.46 -4.24 4.62
C TYR A 96 9.91 -2.97 3.89
N LEU A 97 8.97 -2.08 3.55
CA LEU A 97 9.27 -0.83 2.85
C LEU A 97 10.19 0.08 3.68
N LEU A 98 9.98 0.18 4.99
CA LEU A 98 10.87 0.93 5.89
C LEU A 98 12.29 0.37 5.88
N ASN A 99 12.44 -0.97 5.88
CA ASN A 99 13.76 -1.63 5.89
C ASN A 99 14.54 -1.42 4.59
N VAL A 100 13.86 -1.40 3.44
CA VAL A 100 14.52 -1.26 2.13
C VAL A 100 14.70 0.18 1.69
N LEU A 101 13.73 1.06 1.95
CA LEU A 101 13.79 2.48 1.57
C LEU A 101 14.58 3.32 2.57
N LYS A 102 14.72 2.85 3.83
CA LYS A 102 15.50 3.48 4.90
C LYS A 102 15.27 4.99 5.02
N PRO A 103 14.00 5.45 5.12
CA PRO A 103 13.73 6.86 5.29
C PRO A 103 14.36 7.38 6.58
N THR A 104 14.81 8.63 6.54
CA THR A 104 15.35 9.34 7.70
C THR A 104 14.25 9.82 8.66
N SER A 105 13.04 10.04 8.16
CA SER A 105 11.87 10.43 8.94
C SER A 105 10.60 9.84 8.31
N ILE A 106 9.61 9.56 9.16
CA ILE A 106 8.35 8.89 8.77
C ILE A 106 7.21 9.64 9.45
N GLU A 107 6.21 10.06 8.66
CA GLU A 107 4.89 10.45 9.17
C GLU A 107 3.88 9.44 8.67
N TYR A 108 3.09 8.82 9.56
CA TYR A 108 2.05 7.89 9.10
C TYR A 108 0.85 7.85 10.03
N LYS A 109 -0.29 7.43 9.47
CA LYS A 109 -1.52 7.15 10.19
C LYS A 109 -2.01 5.76 9.82
N LYS A 110 -2.52 5.05 10.81
CA LYS A 110 -3.23 3.79 10.62
C LYS A 110 -4.71 4.00 10.90
N LEU A 111 -5.54 3.71 9.91
CA LEU A 111 -6.98 3.91 9.95
C LEU A 111 -7.69 2.56 9.89
N GLU A 112 -8.65 2.35 10.76
CA GLU A 112 -9.63 1.27 10.60
C GLU A 112 -10.67 1.67 9.55
N ARG A 113 -10.95 0.77 8.61
CA ARG A 113 -11.92 0.98 7.54
C ARG A 113 -13.11 0.04 7.75
N GLY A 114 -14.33 0.59 7.60
CA GLY A 114 -15.55 -0.20 7.74
C GLY A 114 -15.90 -0.62 9.18
N ASN A 115 -15.42 0.10 10.20
CA ASN A 115 -15.62 -0.26 11.62
C ASN A 115 -17.03 0.01 12.19
N LYS A 116 -18.01 0.32 11.33
CA LYS A 116 -19.43 0.55 11.66
C LYS A 116 -20.36 -0.30 10.81
N VAL A 117 -19.84 -1.34 10.15
CA VAL A 117 -20.64 -2.29 9.38
C VAL A 117 -21.22 -3.30 10.36
N ASP A 118 -22.54 -3.47 10.33
CA ASP A 118 -23.25 -4.48 11.11
C ASP A 118 -23.02 -5.88 10.53
N ASP A 119 -22.78 -6.86 11.40
CA ASP A 119 -22.47 -8.27 11.10
C ASP A 119 -23.65 -9.00 10.40
N ASN A 120 -24.82 -8.35 10.28
CA ASN A 120 -26.09 -8.93 9.83
C ASN A 120 -26.45 -8.64 8.36
N VAL A 121 -25.47 -8.39 7.49
CA VAL A 121 -25.74 -8.33 6.04
C VAL A 121 -25.97 -9.76 5.55
N THR A 122 -27.23 -10.19 5.51
CA THR A 122 -27.62 -11.40 4.77
C THR A 122 -27.46 -11.07 3.29
N ILE A 123 -26.43 -11.62 2.62
CA ILE A 123 -26.33 -11.55 1.17
C ILE A 123 -27.45 -12.43 0.61
N THR A 124 -28.56 -11.81 0.22
CA THR A 124 -29.75 -12.51 -0.29
C THR A 124 -29.60 -12.97 -1.73
N ASP A 125 -28.52 -12.59 -2.41
CA ASP A 125 -28.28 -12.93 -3.82
C ASP A 125 -26.83 -13.39 -4.06
N PRO A 126 -26.60 -14.71 -4.23
CA PRO A 126 -25.29 -15.27 -4.55
C PRO A 126 -24.71 -14.79 -5.89
N SER A 127 -25.51 -14.21 -6.79
CA SER A 127 -25.04 -13.72 -8.10
C SER A 127 -24.25 -12.42 -8.05
N LEU A 128 -24.19 -11.75 -6.88
CA LEU A 128 -23.39 -10.55 -6.65
C LEU A 128 -21.96 -10.84 -6.17
N MET A 129 -21.61 -12.12 -5.99
CA MET A 129 -20.24 -12.58 -5.78
C MET A 129 -19.67 -13.13 -7.09
N LEU A 130 -19.41 -12.26 -8.06
CA LEU A 130 -18.43 -12.33 -9.18
C LEU A 130 -18.80 -11.34 -10.28
#